data_AF-A0A8T3MEW5-F1
#
_entry.id   AF-A0A8T3MEW5-F1
#
_cell.length_a   1.000
_cell.length_b   1.000
_cell.length_c   1.000
_cell.angle_alpha   90.00
_cell.angle_beta   90.00
_cell.angle_gamma   90.00
#
_symmetry.space_group_name_H-M   'P 1'
#
loop_
_entity.id
_entity.type
_entity.pdbx_description
1 polymer ?
#
loop_
_entity_poly.entity_id
_entity_poly.type
_entity_poly.pdbx_seq_one_letter_code
_entity_poly.pdbx_strand_id
1 'polypeptide(L)' 'QKHVAVLERAGLVTKQRYGRRKVVRTNVLGLAVARRLLDRYEELWRGRFDRMTDLIADTKETDE' A
#
# COMPACT_ATOMS: atom_id res chain seq x y z
N GLN A 1 22.25 -5.50 5.27
CA GLN A 1 21.23 -4.43 5.26
C GLN A 1 20.50 -4.41 3.90
N LYS A 2 19.68 -5.43 3.58
CA LYS A 2 19.05 -5.59 2.24
C LYS A 2 17.81 -4.70 2.06
N HIS A 3 16.96 -4.62 3.08
CA HIS A 3 15.69 -3.90 3.02
C HIS A 3 15.85 -2.39 2.78
N VAL A 4 16.81 -1.75 3.45
CA VAL A 4 17.07 -0.31 3.30
C VAL A 4 17.40 0.06 1.86
N ALA A 5 18.22 -0.74 1.17
CA ALA A 5 18.58 -0.47 -0.23
C ALA A 5 17.39 -0.64 -1.20
N VAL A 6 16.45 -1.52 -0.88
CA VAL A 6 15.20 -1.65 -1.65
C VAL A 6 14.32 -0.42 -1.42
N LEU A 7 14.13 -0.02 -0.17
CA LEU A 7 13.31 1.14 0.19
C LEU A 7 13.88 2.45 -0.36
N GLU A 8 15.21 2.58 -0.39
CA GLU A 8 15.91 3.74 -0.95
C GLU A 8 15.73 3.81 -2.47
N ARG A 9 15.89 2.69 -3.18
CA ARG A 9 15.62 2.62 -4.63
C ARG A 9 14.14 2.87 -4.97
N ALA A 10 13.23 2.48 -4.10
CA ALA A 10 11.81 2.77 -4.24
C ALA A 10 11.44 4.22 -3.85
N GLY A 11 12.41 5.04 -3.41
CA GLY A 11 12.19 6.42 -3.01
C GLY A 11 11.44 6.60 -1.68
N LEU A 12 11.24 5.52 -0.92
CA LEU A 12 10.49 5.53 0.35
C LEU A 12 11.34 6.00 1.53
N VAL A 13 12.66 5.85 1.43
CA VAL A 13 13.62 6.35 2.42
C VAL A 13 14.78 7.02 1.71
N THR A 14 15.51 7.88 2.42
CA THR A 14 16.77 8.46 1.97
C THR A 14 17.88 8.08 2.94
N LYS A 15 19.11 7.98 2.42
CA LYS A 15 20.29 7.72 3.22
C LYS A 15 21.16 8.95 3.28
N GLN A 16 21.41 9.44 4.49
CA GLN A 16 22.29 10.57 4.74
C GLN A 16 23.50 10.13 5.56
N ARG A 17 24.69 10.61 5.18
CA ARG A 17 25.92 10.35 5.95
C ARG A 17 26.16 11.49 6.91
N TYR A 18 26.24 11.17 8.21
CA TYR A 18 26.61 12.11 9.27
C TYR A 18 27.94 11.66 9.88
N GLY A 19 29.04 12.23 9.36
CA GLY A 19 30.40 11.82 9.71
C GLY A 19 30.66 10.34 9.38
N ARG A 20 30.85 9.52 10.42
CA ARG A 20 31.04 8.06 10.31
C ARG A 20 29.73 7.25 10.35
N ARG A 21 28.59 7.89 10.61
CA ARG A 21 27.28 7.22 10.70
C ARG A 21 26.50 7.36 9.40
N LYS A 22 25.75 6.31 9.03
CA LYS A 22 24.73 6.35 7.97
C LYS A 22 23.37 6.37 8.64
N VAL A 23 22.62 7.45 8.47
CA VAL A 23 21.28 7.63 9.01
C VAL A 23 20.29 7.42 7.87
N VAL A 24 19.29 6.57 8.10
CA VAL A 24 18.18 6.34 7.17
C VAL A 24 17.01 7.18 7.65
N ARG A 25 16.44 7.99 6.77
CA ARG A 25 15.25 8.80 7.06
C ARG A 25 14.12 8.43 6.13
N THR A 26 12.90 8.41 6.64
CA THR A 26 11.70 8.23 5.82
C THR A 26 11.51 9.40 4.88
N ASN A 27 11.21 9.13 3.61
CA ASN A 27 10.75 10.13 2.66
C ASN A 27 9.23 10.24 2.74
N VAL A 28 8.74 11.24 3.46
CA VAL A 28 7.30 11.44 3.69
C VAL A 28 6.52 11.61 2.37
N LEU A 29 7.10 12.31 1.39
CA LEU A 29 6.47 12.51 0.09
C LEU A 29 6.37 11.19 -0.69
N GLY A 30 7.44 10.39 -0.70
CA GLY A 30 7.44 9.07 -1.33
C GLY A 30 6.41 8.14 -0.70
N LEU A 31 6.29 8.18 0.63
CA LEU A 31 5.30 7.39 1.36
C LEU A 31 3.87 7.84 1.07
N ALA A 32 3.61 9.15 0.95
CA ALA A 32 2.30 9.68 0.60
C ALA A 32 1.86 9.24 -0.81
N VAL A 33 2.77 9.21 -1.78
CA VAL A 33 2.50 8.70 -3.13
C VAL A 33 2.17 7.20 -3.10
N ALA A 34 2.97 6.40 -2.39
CA ALA A 34 2.73 4.98 -2.24
C ALA A 34 1.37 4.71 -1.57
N ARG A 35 1.03 5.48 -0.54
CA ARG A 35 -0.27 5.39 0.14
C ARG A 35 -1.43 5.67 -0.82
N ARG A 36 -1.37 6.77 -1.57
CA ARG A 36 -2.42 7.13 -2.55
C ARG A 36 -2.62 6.04 -3.61
N LEU A 37 -1.55 5.36 -4.03
CA LEU A 37 -1.65 4.26 -4.96
C LEU A 37 -2.37 3.06 -4.34
N LEU A 38 -2.02 2.73 -3.09
CA LEU A 38 -2.67 1.65 -2.33
C LEU A 38 -4.15 1.94 -2.09
N ASP A 39 -4.51 3.19 -1.78
CA ASP A 39 -5.91 3.59 -1.57
C ASP A 39 -6.77 3.32 -2.83
N ARG A 40 -6.22 3.57 -4.03
CA ARG A 40 -6.91 3.23 -5.30
C ARG A 40 -7.13 1.72 -5.47
N TYR A 41 -6.15 0.90 -5.09
CA TYR A 41 -6.32 -0.55 -5.12
C TYR A 41 -7.36 -1.01 -4.10
N GLU A 42 -7.37 -0.39 -2.92
CA GLU A 42 -8.36 -0.66 -1.89
C GLU A 42 -9.78 -0.38 -2.37
N GLU A 43 -10.02 0.78 -3.01
CA GLU A 43 -11.32 1.12 -3.62
C GLU A 43 -11.79 0.05 -4.62
N LEU A 44 -10.90 -0.38 -5.52
CA LEU A 44 -11.21 -1.43 -6.50
C LEU A 44 -11.58 -2.74 -5.81
N TRP A 45 -10.85 -3.09 -4.75
CA TRP A 45 -11.08 -4.35 -4.04
C TRP A 45 -12.39 -4.31 -3.25
N ARG A 46 -12.68 -3.19 -2.57
CA ARG A 46 -13.95 -2.97 -1.88
C ARG A 46 -15.14 -3.13 -2.82
N GLY A 47 -15.13 -2.46 -3.97
CA GLY A 47 -16.21 -2.61 -4.94
C GLY A 47 -16.34 -4.02 -5.56
N ARG A 48 -15.27 -4.83 -5.54
CA ARG A 48 -15.36 -6.25 -5.91
C ARG A 48 -15.97 -7.09 -4.79
N PHE A 49 -15.61 -6.83 -3.55
CA PHE A 49 -16.21 -7.48 -2.39
C PHE A 49 -17.70 -7.19 -2.29
N ASP A 50 -18.10 -5.92 -2.42
CA ASP A 50 -19.51 -5.53 -2.35
C ASP A 50 -20.35 -6.30 -3.39
N ARG A 51 -19.91 -6.35 -4.66
CA ARG A 51 -20.60 -7.15 -5.69
C ARG A 51 -20.66 -8.64 -5.39
N MET A 52 -19.61 -9.22 -4.81
CA MET A 52 -19.64 -10.64 -4.43
C MET A 52 -20.62 -10.87 -3.27
N THR A 53 -20.67 -9.94 -2.32
CA THR A 53 -21.63 -9.98 -1.22
C THR A 53 -23.06 -9.90 -1.73
N ASP A 54 -23.35 -9.00 -2.67
CA ASP A 54 -24.67 -8.86 -3.29
C ASP A 54 -25.10 -10.14 -4.01
N LEU A 55 -24.21 -10.73 -4.84
CA LEU A 55 -24.50 -11.99 -5.54
C LEU A 55 -24.81 -13.15 -4.59
N ILE A 56 -24.08 -13.25 -3.48
CA ILE A 56 -24.30 -14.29 -2.47
C ILE A 56 -25.63 -14.06 -1.74
N ALA A 57 -26.02 -12.80 -1.49
CA ALA A 57 -27.30 -12.47 -0.89
C ALA A 57 -28.48 -12.82 -1.82
N ASP A 58 -28.40 -12.41 -3.09
CA ASP A 58 -29.42 -12.68 -4.11
C ASP A 58 -29.63 -14.19 -4.34
N THR A 59 -28.55 -14.98 -4.31
CA THR A 59 -28.63 -16.44 -4.40
C THR A 59 -29.39 -17.04 -3.21
N LYS A 60 -29.19 -16.49 -1.99
CA LYS A 60 -29.89 -16.99 -0.80
C LYS A 60 -31.38 -16.67 -0.79
N GLU A 61 -31.77 -15.52 -1.32
CA GLU A 61 -33.20 -15.15 -1.44
C GLU A 61 -33.93 -15.99 -2.50
N THR A 62 -33.20 -16.50 -3.50
CA THR A 62 -33.77 -17.34 -4.57
C THR A 62 -33.98 -18.80 -4.15
N ASP A 63 -33.22 -19.28 -3.15
CA ASP A 63 -33.31 -20.64 -2.62
C ASP A 63 -34.33 -20.81 -1.46
N GLU A 64 -34.93 -19.72 -0.96
CA GLU A 64 -36.05 -19.70 0.02
C GLU A 64 -37.43 -19.63 -0.67
#